data_AF-A0A7S1FFP6-F1
#
_entry.id   AF-A0A7S1FFP6-F1
#
_cell.length_a   1.000
_cell.length_b   1.000
_cell.length_c   1.000
_cell.angle_alpha   90.00
_cell.angle_beta   90.00
_cell.angle_gamma   90.00
#
_symmetry.space_group_name_H-M   'P 1'
#
loop_
_entity.id
_entity.type
_entity.pdbx_description
1 polymer ?
#
loop_
_entity_poly.entity_id
_entity_poly.type
_entity_poly.pdbx_seq_one_letter_code
_entity_poly.pdbx_strand_id
1 'polypeptide(L)'
;GYAIVDDIEFSRLLDHKSAKERPYTERKGDSKTVCHWGQRKLMVAEIEFLTSYYHDAETVVYAGAAPGTHILCLTRLFPKIRFVLVDPRPFSSHLVSKFDAEAVSRIELRREYFTDDMALEFAEMKGVLFISDVRTSDDGQLPRGDV
;
A
#
# COMPACT_ATOMS: atom_id res chain seq x y z
N GLY A 1 -8.03 11.41 -34.01
CA GLY A 1 -7.89 12.57 -33.12
C GLY A 1 -8.62 12.25 -31.84
N TYR A 2 -7.95 12.33 -30.70
CA TYR A 2 -8.62 12.22 -29.41
C TYR A 2 -9.15 13.61 -29.05
N ALA A 3 -10.45 13.71 -28.79
CA ALA A 3 -11.04 14.90 -28.18
C ALA A 3 -10.84 14.79 -26.67
N ILE A 4 -10.26 15.83 -26.07
CA ILE A 4 -10.25 15.99 -24.62
C ILE A 4 -11.67 16.45 -24.25
N VAL A 5 -12.27 15.79 -23.27
CA VAL A 5 -13.60 16.14 -22.74
C VAL A 5 -13.39 16.50 -21.27
N ASP A 6 -13.55 17.77 -20.98
CA ASP A 6 -13.14 18.45 -19.74
C ASP A 6 -14.27 18.44 -18.70
N ASP A 7 -15.51 18.21 -19.15
CA ASP A 7 -16.75 18.44 -18.39
C ASP A 7 -17.34 17.17 -17.75
N ILE A 8 -16.54 16.11 -17.58
CA ILE A 8 -17.03 14.89 -16.92
C ILE A 8 -16.84 15.06 -15.41
N GLU A 9 -17.96 15.14 -14.67
CA GLU A 9 -17.95 15.12 -13.21
C GLU A 9 -17.25 13.83 -12.72
N PHE A 10 -16.17 14.00 -11.95
CA PHE A 10 -15.44 12.87 -11.41
C PHE A 10 -16.25 12.22 -10.28
N SER A 11 -16.67 10.97 -10.49
CA SER A 11 -17.19 10.11 -9.44
C SER A 11 -16.14 9.09 -9.02
N ARG A 12 -15.90 8.97 -7.72
CA ARG A 12 -15.06 7.89 -7.16
C ARG A 12 -15.66 6.51 -7.41
N LEU A 13 -16.99 6.41 -7.35
CA LEU A 13 -17.72 5.16 -7.56
C LEU A 13 -18.16 5.08 -9.01
N LEU A 14 -17.72 4.02 -9.71
CA LEU A 14 -18.19 3.73 -11.05
C LEU A 14 -19.61 3.15 -10.96
N ASP A 15 -20.59 3.85 -11.52
CA ASP A 15 -21.95 3.31 -11.61
C ASP A 15 -22.02 2.25 -12.71
N HIS A 16 -22.06 0.98 -12.31
CA HIS A 16 -22.16 -0.16 -13.22
C HIS A 16 -23.43 -0.14 -14.10
N LYS A 17 -24.48 0.61 -13.73
CA LYS A 17 -25.70 0.68 -14.53
C LYS A 17 -25.58 1.63 -15.72
N SER A 18 -24.79 2.70 -15.58
CA SER A 18 -24.63 3.73 -16.61
C SER A 18 -23.26 3.71 -17.30
N ALA A 19 -22.27 3.04 -16.72
CA ALA A 19 -20.93 2.95 -17.27
C ALA A 19 -20.93 2.17 -18.59
N LYS A 20 -20.26 2.73 -19.61
CA LYS A 20 -20.02 2.02 -20.87
C LYS A 20 -19.00 0.91 -20.62
N GLU A 21 -19.39 -0.32 -20.89
CA GLU A 21 -18.52 -1.48 -20.79
C GLU A 21 -17.89 -1.84 -22.15
N ARG A 22 -16.77 -2.56 -22.09
CA ARG A 22 -16.15 -3.15 -23.28
C ARG A 22 -15.70 -4.57 -22.95
N PRO A 23 -15.77 -5.51 -23.91
CA PRO A 23 -15.19 -6.84 -23.72
C PRO A 23 -13.71 -6.75 -23.33
N TYR A 24 -13.27 -7.61 -22.41
CA TYR A 24 -11.88 -7.68 -22.03
C TYR A 24 -11.01 -8.08 -23.23
N THR A 25 -9.98 -7.30 -23.51
CA THR A 25 -8.97 -7.61 -24.53
C THR A 25 -7.59 -7.49 -23.89
N GLU A 26 -6.81 -8.56 -23.98
CA GLU A 26 -5.45 -8.57 -23.46
C GLU A 26 -4.58 -7.57 -24.24
N ARG A 27 -3.82 -6.75 -23.51
CA ARG A 27 -2.89 -5.78 -24.10
C ARG A 27 -1.54 -6.45 -24.37
N LYS A 28 -1.49 -7.37 -25.33
CA LYS A 28 -0.21 -7.93 -25.78
C LYS A 28 0.56 -6.86 -26.57
N GLY A 29 1.68 -6.38 -26.01
CA GLY A 29 2.60 -5.47 -26.71
C GLY A 29 2.55 -3.99 -26.28
N ASP A 30 1.71 -3.61 -25.33
CA ASP A 30 1.73 -2.25 -24.77
C ASP A 30 3.03 -2.02 -23.99
N SER A 31 3.87 -1.12 -24.50
CA SER A 31 5.08 -0.69 -23.79
C SER A 31 4.68 0.25 -22.65
N LYS A 32 5.02 -0.12 -21.40
CA LYS A 32 4.86 0.79 -20.26
C LYS A 32 5.86 1.94 -20.43
N THR A 33 5.36 3.14 -20.70
CA THR A 33 6.18 4.33 -20.98
C THR A 33 6.89 4.91 -19.75
N VAL A 34 6.54 4.46 -18.54
CA VAL A 34 7.17 4.93 -17.28
C VAL A 34 7.51 3.72 -16.40
N CYS A 35 8.76 3.70 -15.90
CA CYS A 35 9.32 2.60 -15.11
C CYS A 35 8.61 2.36 -13.76
N HIS A 36 7.98 3.39 -13.17
CA HIS A 36 7.52 3.38 -11.77
C HIS A 36 6.00 3.45 -11.55
N TRP A 37 5.18 3.18 -12.57
CA TRP A 37 3.70 3.25 -12.44
C TRP A 37 3.14 2.44 -11.26
N GLY A 38 3.75 1.29 -10.93
CA GLY A 38 3.30 0.46 -9.81
C GLY A 38 3.37 1.17 -8.46
N GLN A 39 4.52 1.77 -8.14
CA GLN A 39 4.75 2.47 -6.87
C GLN A 39 3.95 3.77 -6.78
N ARG A 40 3.85 4.52 -7.89
CA ARG A 40 3.04 5.74 -7.93
C ARG A 40 1.55 5.45 -7.75
N LYS A 41 1.06 4.34 -8.32
CA LYS A 41 -0.33 3.90 -8.16
C LYS A 41 -0.64 3.61 -6.69
N LEU A 42 0.23 2.85 -6.02
CA LEU A 42 0.07 2.51 -4.60
C LEU A 42 0.06 3.77 -3.73
N MET A 43 1.06 4.63 -3.92
CA MET A 43 1.19 5.88 -3.16
C MET A 43 -0.06 6.78 -3.23
N VAL A 44 -0.69 6.92 -4.41
CA VAL A 44 -1.90 7.75 -4.54
C VAL A 44 -3.08 7.17 -3.77
N ALA A 45 -3.29 5.85 -3.84
CA ALA A 45 -4.36 5.18 -3.10
C ALA A 45 -4.14 5.25 -1.59
N GLU A 46 -2.90 5.07 -1.14
CA GLU A 46 -2.53 5.18 0.27
C GLU A 46 -2.73 6.61 0.80
N ILE A 47 -2.31 7.64 0.04
CA ILE A 47 -2.53 9.05 0.44
C ILE A 47 -4.03 9.34 0.56
N GLU A 48 -4.84 8.90 -0.40
CA GLU A 48 -6.29 9.08 -0.35
C GLU A 48 -6.89 8.43 0.90
N PHE A 49 -6.50 7.18 1.17
CA PHE A 49 -6.95 6.44 2.35
C PHE A 49 -6.51 7.13 3.64
N LEU A 50 -5.22 7.39 3.80
CA LEU A 50 -4.68 8.01 5.00
C LEU A 50 -5.27 9.40 5.23
N THR A 51 -5.46 10.21 4.20
CA THR A 51 -6.09 11.54 4.33
C THR A 51 -7.52 11.42 4.87
N SER A 52 -8.27 10.39 4.46
CA SER A 52 -9.67 10.19 4.89
C SER A 52 -9.79 9.81 6.36
N TYR A 53 -8.76 9.17 6.93
CA TYR A 53 -8.79 8.62 8.29
C TYR A 53 -7.70 9.18 9.22
N TYR A 54 -6.92 10.16 8.76
CA TYR A 54 -5.74 10.68 9.46
C TYR A 54 -6.04 11.20 10.87
N HIS A 55 -7.24 11.77 11.07
CA HIS A 55 -7.61 12.42 12.33
C HIS A 55 -7.57 11.46 13.52
N ASP A 56 -8.07 10.23 13.32
CA ASP A 56 -8.21 9.22 14.38
C ASP A 56 -7.12 8.13 14.30
N ALA A 57 -6.18 8.29 13.38
CA ALA A 57 -5.14 7.30 13.12
C ALA A 57 -3.91 7.51 14.00
N GLU A 58 -3.53 6.47 14.72
CA GLU A 58 -2.32 6.43 15.55
C GLU A 58 -1.26 5.51 14.94
N THR A 59 -1.69 4.37 14.40
CA THR A 59 -0.79 3.34 13.83
C THR A 59 -1.30 2.88 12.47
N VAL A 60 -0.39 2.76 11.50
CA VAL A 60 -0.61 2.03 10.25
C VAL A 60 0.13 0.70 10.34
N VAL A 61 -0.60 -0.39 10.13
CA VAL A 61 -0.05 -1.73 9.96
C VAL A 61 -0.10 -2.06 8.47
N TYR A 62 1.06 -2.21 7.84
CA TYR A 62 1.18 -2.45 6.41
C TYR A 62 1.77 -3.84 6.15
N ALA A 63 0.92 -4.79 5.77
CA ALA A 63 1.31 -6.13 5.33
C ALA A 63 1.68 -6.17 3.84
N GLY A 64 2.79 -6.83 3.50
CA GLY A 64 3.33 -6.87 2.14
C GLY A 64 4.04 -5.56 1.75
N ALA A 65 4.64 -4.88 2.72
CA ALA A 65 5.16 -3.52 2.56
C ALA A 65 6.52 -3.44 1.85
N ALA A 66 7.27 -4.53 1.68
CA ALA A 66 8.60 -4.46 1.07
C ALA A 66 8.53 -4.34 -0.48
N PRO A 67 9.48 -3.61 -1.12
CA PRO A 67 10.64 -2.93 -0.52
C PRO A 67 10.30 -1.58 0.15
N GLY A 68 9.09 -1.06 -0.04
CA GLY A 68 8.55 0.09 0.71
C GLY A 68 9.21 1.43 0.41
N THR A 69 9.79 1.63 -0.76
CA THR A 69 10.57 2.83 -1.09
C THR A 69 9.77 4.13 -1.00
N HIS A 70 8.47 4.09 -1.30
CA HIS A 70 7.58 5.25 -1.22
C HIS A 70 7.07 5.54 0.20
N ILE A 71 7.16 4.58 1.13
CA ILE A 71 6.60 4.69 2.48
C ILE A 71 7.28 5.82 3.28
N LEU A 72 8.57 6.08 3.03
CA LEU A 72 9.26 7.23 3.62
C LEU A 72 8.62 8.57 3.22
N CYS A 73 7.96 8.65 2.05
CA CYS A 73 7.20 9.83 1.69
C CYS A 73 5.91 9.93 2.50
N LEU A 74 5.21 8.81 2.72
CA LEU A 74 4.00 8.78 3.55
C LEU A 74 4.29 9.21 4.99
N THR A 75 5.40 8.75 5.57
CA THR A 75 5.76 9.09 6.96
C THR A 75 6.10 10.58 7.15
N ARG A 76 6.45 11.29 6.08
CA ARG A 76 6.60 12.75 6.06
C ARG A 76 5.27 13.47 5.93
N LEU A 77 4.36 12.95 5.11
CA LEU A 77 3.03 13.54 4.90
C LEU A 77 2.12 13.36 6.11
N PHE A 78 2.29 12.26 6.84
CA PHE A 78 1.46 11.88 7.98
C PHE A 78 2.30 11.72 9.27
N PRO A 79 2.93 12.80 9.78
CA PRO A 79 3.97 12.73 10.81
C PRO A 79 3.49 12.28 12.20
N LYS A 80 2.17 12.18 12.42
CA LYS A 80 1.56 11.71 13.68
C LYS A 80 1.42 10.19 13.75
N ILE A 81 1.46 9.52 12.60
CA ILE A 81 1.20 8.08 12.49
C ILE A 81 2.51 7.31 12.70
N ARG A 82 2.45 6.27 13.52
CA ARG A 82 3.47 5.21 13.58
C ARG A 82 3.23 4.18 12.48
N PHE A 83 4.27 3.76 11.78
CA PHE A 83 4.18 2.77 10.70
C PHE A 83 4.82 1.45 11.13
N VAL A 84 4.04 0.37 11.16
CA VAL A 84 4.54 -1.00 11.33
C VAL A 84 4.51 -1.68 9.97
N LEU A 85 5.68 -1.96 9.41
CA LEU A 85 5.84 -2.51 8.07
C LEU A 85 6.20 -3.99 8.17
N VAL A 86 5.37 -4.84 7.60
CA VAL A 86 5.49 -6.29 7.72
C VAL A 86 5.67 -6.91 6.33
N ASP A 87 6.81 -7.56 6.10
CA ASP A 87 7.07 -8.33 4.88
C ASP A 87 8.28 -9.26 5.10
N PRO A 88 8.25 -10.52 4.64
CA PRO A 88 9.41 -11.41 4.73
C PRO A 88 10.61 -10.93 3.89
N ARG A 89 10.36 -10.14 2.84
CA ARG A 89 11.40 -9.64 1.93
C ARG A 89 12.18 -8.47 2.56
N PRO A 90 13.40 -8.20 2.08
CA PRO A 90 14.19 -7.08 2.59
C PRO A 90 13.56 -5.72 2.26
N PHE A 91 13.53 -4.85 3.26
CA PHE A 91 13.14 -3.45 3.10
C PHE A 91 14.25 -2.59 2.48
N SER A 92 13.87 -1.49 1.84
CA SER A 92 14.81 -0.51 1.31
C SER A 92 15.65 0.11 2.42
N SER A 93 16.95 0.33 2.15
CA SER A 93 17.87 1.00 3.08
C SER A 93 17.46 2.43 3.45
N HIS A 94 16.61 3.08 2.63
CA HIS A 94 16.07 4.39 2.94
C HIS A 94 15.16 4.39 4.17
N LEU A 95 14.51 3.27 4.48
CA LEU A 95 13.64 3.12 5.66
C LEU A 95 14.42 2.96 6.97
N VAL A 96 15.75 2.83 6.90
CA VAL A 96 16.65 2.77 8.07
C VAL A 96 17.71 3.86 8.05
N SER A 97 17.57 4.82 7.13
CA SER A 97 18.58 5.85 6.89
C SER A 97 18.55 6.94 7.97
N LYS A 98 19.73 7.35 8.45
CA LYS A 98 19.86 8.46 9.42
C LYS A 98 19.61 9.84 8.82
N PHE A 99 19.53 9.97 7.49
CA PHE A 99 19.27 11.26 6.84
C PHE A 99 17.89 11.84 7.16
N ASP A 100 16.94 10.98 7.55
CA ASP A 100 15.59 11.39 7.94
C ASP A 100 15.19 10.71 9.26
N ALA A 101 15.99 10.98 10.29
CA ALA A 101 15.88 10.31 11.59
C ALA A 101 14.49 10.46 12.20
N GLU A 102 13.82 11.60 12.01
CA GLU A 102 12.49 11.85 12.54
C GLU A 102 11.45 10.94 11.87
N ALA A 103 11.41 10.93 10.53
CA ALA A 103 10.49 10.07 9.78
C ALA A 103 10.76 8.58 10.03
N VAL A 104 12.02 8.19 10.11
CA VAL A 104 12.45 6.81 10.35
C VAL A 104 12.18 6.35 11.77
N SER A 105 12.24 7.24 12.77
CA SER A 105 11.97 6.88 14.18
C SER A 105 10.57 6.35 14.43
N ARG A 106 9.62 6.65 13.53
CA ARG A 106 8.23 6.20 13.58
C ARG A 106 7.98 4.91 12.80
N ILE A 107 9.01 4.33 12.21
CA ILE A 107 8.93 3.14 11.39
C ILE A 107 9.46 1.95 12.19
N GLU A 108 8.61 0.93 12.34
CA GLU A 108 8.94 -0.39 12.83
C GLU A 108 8.98 -1.36 11.65
N LEU A 109 10.07 -2.10 11.50
CA LEU A 109 10.24 -3.08 10.43
C LEU A 109 10.16 -4.49 10.99
N ARG A 110 9.17 -5.27 10.56
CA ARG A 110 9.00 -6.69 10.91
C ARG A 110 9.26 -7.56 9.68
N ARG A 111 10.40 -8.26 9.68
CA ARG A 111 10.85 -9.11 8.55
C ARG A 111 10.29 -10.52 8.65
N GLU A 112 8.97 -10.63 8.59
CA GLU A 112 8.23 -11.88 8.78
C GLU A 112 6.91 -11.86 7.98
N TYR A 113 6.21 -12.99 7.96
CA TYR A 113 4.87 -13.04 7.41
C TYR A 113 3.86 -12.42 8.38
N PHE A 114 2.85 -11.76 7.85
CA PHE A 114 1.73 -11.29 8.66
C PHE A 114 0.83 -12.49 9.02
N THR A 115 0.66 -12.76 10.31
CA THR A 115 -0.08 -13.93 10.84
C THR A 115 -1.33 -13.50 11.61
N ASP A 116 -2.21 -14.45 11.90
CA ASP A 116 -3.40 -14.21 12.72
C ASP A 116 -3.04 -13.75 14.15
N ASP A 117 -1.97 -14.31 14.74
CA ASP A 117 -1.47 -13.89 16.05
C ASP A 117 -1.02 -12.42 16.04
N MET A 118 -0.37 -11.99 14.96
CA MET A 118 0.01 -10.59 14.76
C MET A 118 -1.23 -9.71 14.54
N ALA A 119 -2.24 -10.19 13.82
CA ALA A 119 -3.50 -9.46 13.66
C ALA A 119 -4.18 -9.22 15.03
N LEU A 120 -4.14 -10.22 15.93
CA LEU A 120 -4.67 -10.11 17.28
C LEU A 120 -3.91 -9.09 18.14
N GLU A 121 -2.59 -8.96 17.98
CA GLU A 121 -1.79 -7.93 18.65
C GLU A 121 -2.34 -6.52 18.37
N PHE A 122 -2.71 -6.26 17.12
CA PHE A 122 -3.20 -4.95 16.68
C PHE A 122 -4.71 -4.75 16.88
N ALA A 123 -5.49 -5.84 17.00
CA ALA A 123 -6.94 -5.78 17.13
C ALA A 123 -7.39 -5.04 18.40
N GLU A 124 -6.62 -5.14 19.49
CA GLU A 124 -6.90 -4.49 20.77
C GLU A 124 -6.45 -3.01 20.81
N MET A 125 -5.70 -2.56 19.80
CA MET A 125 -5.22 -1.18 19.73
C MET A 125 -6.28 -0.25 19.10
N LYS A 126 -6.36 0.99 19.59
CA LYS A 126 -7.21 2.02 18.99
C LYS A 126 -6.46 2.75 17.87
N GLY A 127 -7.20 3.30 16.91
CA GLY A 127 -6.63 4.12 15.85
C GLY A 127 -5.72 3.36 14.88
N VAL A 128 -5.93 2.05 14.71
CA VAL A 128 -5.19 1.23 13.75
C VAL A 128 -5.82 1.33 12.36
N LEU A 129 -5.00 1.69 11.38
CA LEU A 129 -5.32 1.59 9.96
C LEU A 129 -4.55 0.41 9.36
N PHE A 130 -5.25 -0.45 8.64
CA PHE A 130 -4.64 -1.61 8.00
C PHE A 130 -4.50 -1.40 6.49
N ILE A 131 -3.32 -1.71 5.95
CA ILE A 131 -3.02 -1.69 4.51
C ILE A 131 -2.42 -3.05 4.13
N SER A 132 -2.88 -3.62 3.03
CA SER A 132 -2.35 -4.89 2.50
C SER A 132 -2.01 -4.78 1.01
N ASP A 133 -0.76 -5.09 0.64
CA ASP A 133 -0.32 -5.38 -0.74
C ASP A 133 0.38 -6.75 -0.78
N VAL A 134 -0.12 -7.70 0.02
CA VAL A 134 0.35 -9.08 -0.03
C VAL A 134 -0.01 -9.69 -1.38
N ARG A 135 0.96 -10.36 -1.99
CA ARG A 135 0.76 -11.11 -3.24
C ARG A 135 1.24 -12.53 -3.04
N THR A 136 0.42 -13.48 -3.47
CA THR A 136 0.88 -14.85 -3.67
C THR A 136 1.84 -14.86 -4.85
N SER A 137 3.10 -15.10 -4.58
CA SER A 137 4.07 -15.51 -5.61
C SER A 137 3.97 -17.04 -5.74
N ASP A 138 4.23 -17.61 -6.91
CA ASP A 138 4.33 -19.08 -7.06
C ASP A 138 5.49 -19.69 -6.24
N ASP A 139 6.31 -18.84 -5.61
CA ASP A 139 7.38 -19.19 -4.70
C ASP A 139 6.84 -19.54 -3.30
N GLY A 140 6.42 -20.79 -3.12
CA GLY A 140 6.40 -21.43 -1.80
C GLY A 140 5.06 -22.00 -1.41
N GLN A 141 4.96 -23.32 -1.50
CA GLN A 141 4.09 -24.10 -0.65
C GLN A 141 4.21 -23.58 0.79
N LEU A 142 3.10 -23.09 1.34
CA LEU A 142 2.94 -22.97 2.79
C LEU A 142 3.37 -24.32 3.39
N PRO A 143 4.31 -24.38 4.36
CA PRO A 143 4.54 -25.62 5.06
C PRO A 143 3.19 -26.06 5.62
N ARG A 144 2.71 -27.22 5.15
CA ARG A 144 1.51 -27.84 5.70
C ARG A 144 1.81 -28.03 7.18
N GLY A 145 1.13 -27.27 8.03
CA GLY A 145 1.16 -27.52 9.46
C GLY A 145 0.70 -28.96 9.69
N ASP A 146 1.55 -29.75 10.32
CA ASP A 146 1.20 -31.08 10.77
C ASP A 146 0.05 -30.95 11.79
N VAL A 147 -1.07 -31.60 11.48
CA VAL A 147 -2.14 -31.94 12.44
C VAL A 147 -2.14 -33.44 12.62
#